data_AF-A0A9X5JSF0-F1
#
_entry.id   AF-A0A9X5JSF0-F1
#
_cell.length_a   1.000
_cell.length_b   1.000
_cell.length_c   1.000
_cell.angle_alpha   90.00
_cell.angle_beta   90.00
_cell.angle_gamma   90.00
#
_symmetry.space_group_name_H-M   'P 1'
#
loop_
_entity.id
_entity.type
_entity.pdbx_description
1 polymer ?
#
loop_
_entity_poly.entity_id
_entity_poly.type
_entity_poly.pdbx_seq_one_letter_code
_entity_poly.pdbx_strand_id
1 'polypeptide(L)' 'MKIDWHSSSLTRLTMVDKDYKNTQNVRRFMMDECGPDFRFDREFMAWIRNDVPKNLGNVIAEWKRRHPL' A
#
# COMPACT_ATOMS: atom_id res chain seq x y z
N MET A 1 -0.08 14.69 -9.82
CA MET A 1 -1.51 14.53 -9.50
C MET A 1 -1.62 14.12 -8.05
N LYS A 2 -2.60 14.67 -7.32
CA LYS A 2 -2.90 14.24 -5.95
C LYS A 2 -3.91 13.10 -6.03
N ILE A 3 -3.61 11.97 -5.42
CA ILE A 3 -4.54 10.84 -5.36
C ILE A 3 -5.54 11.11 -4.25
N ASP A 4 -6.85 11.00 -4.55
CA ASP A 4 -7.82 10.88 -3.47
C ASP A 4 -7.80 9.44 -2.96
N TRP A 5 -7.00 9.21 -1.93
CA TRP A 5 -6.84 7.91 -1.29
C TRP A 5 -8.14 7.33 -0.73
N HIS A 6 -9.22 8.08 -0.58
CA HIS A 6 -10.50 7.56 -0.06
C HIS A 6 -11.39 6.94 -1.12
N SER A 7 -11.30 7.39 -2.37
CA SER A 7 -12.29 7.02 -3.41
C SER A 7 -11.70 6.69 -4.78
N SER A 8 -10.44 7.07 -5.04
CA SER A 8 -9.81 6.81 -6.33
C SER A 8 -9.69 5.31 -6.60
N SER A 9 -9.86 4.91 -7.86
CA SER A 9 -9.51 3.56 -8.30
C SER A 9 -8.00 3.35 -8.16
N LEU A 10 -7.63 2.39 -7.32
CA LEU A 10 -6.23 2.05 -7.05
C LEU A 10 -5.81 0.90 -7.97
N THR A 11 -4.57 0.99 -8.47
CA THR A 11 -3.94 -0.05 -9.28
C THR A 11 -2.54 -0.32 -8.76
N ARG A 12 -1.92 -1.43 -9.18
CA ARG A 12 -0.51 -1.69 -8.86
C ARG A 12 0.44 -0.59 -9.34
N LEU A 13 0.04 0.19 -10.36
CA LEU A 13 0.82 1.30 -10.91
C LEU A 13 0.58 2.63 -10.19
N THR A 14 -0.40 2.71 -9.28
CA THR A 14 -0.67 3.91 -8.51
C THR A 14 0.55 4.26 -7.65
N MET A 15 1.13 5.43 -7.91
CA MET A 15 2.30 5.93 -7.17
C MET A 15 1.91 6.28 -5.74
N VAL A 16 2.75 5.91 -4.78
CA VAL A 16 2.63 6.36 -3.39
C VAL A 16 3.17 7.79 -3.34
N ASP A 17 2.28 8.75 -3.10
CA ASP A 17 2.64 10.15 -2.95
C ASP A 17 2.86 10.53 -1.48
N LYS A 18 3.38 11.74 -1.26
CA LYS A 18 3.62 12.29 0.08
C LYS A 18 2.35 12.42 0.94
N ASP A 19 1.18 12.40 0.32
CA ASP A 19 -0.12 12.52 1.00
C ASP A 19 -0.76 11.12 1.27
N TYR A 20 0.01 10.03 1.12
CA TYR A 20 -0.44 8.65 1.32
C TYR A 20 -1.08 8.41 2.69
N LYS A 21 -2.25 7.75 2.67
CA LYS A 21 -3.04 7.39 3.85
C LYS A 21 -3.51 5.94 3.75
N ASN A 22 -3.48 5.23 4.87
CA ASN A 22 -4.09 3.91 5.01
C ASN A 22 -5.62 4.01 5.18
N THR A 23 -6.28 4.61 4.20
CA THR A 23 -7.75 4.70 4.19
C THR A 23 -8.36 3.30 4.06
N GLN A 24 -9.68 3.22 4.25
CA GLN A 24 -10.40 1.97 4.01
C GLN A 24 -10.29 1.48 2.56
N ASN A 25 -10.24 2.39 1.59
CA ASN A 25 -10.03 2.06 0.17
C ASN A 25 -8.67 1.39 -0.05
N VAL A 26 -7.59 1.98 0.48
CA VAL A 26 -6.24 1.37 0.41
C VAL A 26 -6.20 0.03 1.11
N ARG A 27 -6.81 -0.08 2.30
CA ARG A 27 -6.88 -1.35 3.03
C ARG A 27 -7.60 -2.43 2.21
N ARG A 28 -8.73 -2.11 1.59
CA ARG A 28 -9.47 -3.04 0.73
C ARG A 28 -8.62 -3.51 -0.45
N PHE A 29 -8.04 -2.56 -1.17
CA PHE A 29 -7.12 -2.87 -2.28
C PHE A 29 -5.98 -3.80 -1.85
N MET A 30 -5.36 -3.55 -0.69
CA MET A 30 -4.28 -4.39 -0.19
C MET A 30 -4.76 -5.79 0.23
N MET A 31 -5.95 -5.93 0.82
CA MET A 31 -6.51 -7.26 1.12
C MET A 31 -6.84 -8.05 -0.14
N ASP A 32 -7.35 -7.39 -1.19
CA ASP A 32 -7.65 -8.05 -2.47
C ASP A 32 -6.37 -8.59 -3.14
N GLU A 33 -5.23 -7.94 -2.92
CA GLU A 33 -3.93 -8.26 -3.53
C GLU A 33 -3.03 -9.19 -2.69
N CYS A 34 -3.11 -9.08 -1.36
CA CYS A 34 -2.27 -9.78 -0.40
C CYS A 34 -3.02 -10.84 0.42
N GLY A 35 -4.36 -10.89 0.34
CA GLY A 35 -5.20 -11.82 1.09
C GLY A 35 -5.78 -11.23 2.39
N PRO A 36 -6.69 -11.97 3.04
CA PRO A 36 -7.46 -11.50 4.20
C PRO A 36 -6.61 -11.23 5.45
N ASP A 37 -5.42 -11.85 5.52
CA ASP A 37 -4.47 -11.68 6.62
C ASP A 37 -3.63 -10.41 6.51
N PHE A 38 -3.78 -9.63 5.43
CA PHE A 38 -3.08 -8.36 5.29
C PHE A 38 -3.35 -7.41 6.46
N ARG A 39 -2.29 -6.86 7.06
CA ARG A 39 -2.38 -5.86 8.12
C ARG A 39 -1.36 -4.76 7.88
N PHE A 40 -1.65 -3.56 8.39
CA PHE A 40 -0.63 -2.53 8.48
C PHE A 40 0.03 -2.62 9.84
N ASP A 41 1.34 -2.89 9.86
CA ASP A 41 2.18 -2.75 11.05
C ASP A 41 3.06 -1.49 10.96
N ARG A 42 3.72 -1.17 12.08
CA ARG A 42 4.53 0.05 12.20
C ARG A 42 5.75 0.05 11.28
N GLU A 43 6.44 -1.07 11.15
CA GLU A 43 7.67 -1.18 10.35
C GLU A 43 7.37 -1.12 8.86
N PHE A 44 6.30 -1.76 8.44
CA PHE A 44 5.82 -1.70 7.07
C PHE A 44 5.40 -0.28 6.70
N MET A 45 4.72 0.42 7.61
CA MET A 45 4.36 1.82 7.42
C MET A 45 5.54 2.78 7.38
N ALA A 46 6.57 2.54 8.21
CA ALA A 46 7.81 3.29 8.13
C ALA A 46 8.49 3.08 6.77
N TRP A 47 8.53 1.85 6.27
CA TRP A 47 9.10 1.54 4.95
C TRP A 47 8.32 2.16 3.80
N ILE A 48 6.99 2.16 3.83
CA ILE A 48 6.17 2.80 2.79
C ILE A 48 6.53 4.29 2.68
N ARG A 49 6.69 4.97 3.82
CA ARG A 49 6.94 6.42 3.92
C ARG A 49 8.42 6.83 3.97
N ASN A 50 9.37 5.95 3.64
CA ASN A 50 10.80 6.24 3.77
C ASN A 50 11.40 7.13 2.65
N ASP A 51 10.58 7.96 2.00
CA ASP A 51 10.94 8.84 0.88
C ASP A 51 11.55 8.17 -0.38
N VAL A 52 11.66 6.83 -0.41
CA VAL A 52 12.02 6.10 -1.63
C VAL A 52 10.78 5.98 -2.53
N PRO A 53 10.86 6.36 -3.82
CA PRO A 53 9.74 6.25 -4.75
C PRO A 53 9.22 4.81 -4.89
N LYS A 54 7.91 4.63 -4.76
CA LYS A 54 7.22 3.33 -4.86
C LYS A 54 5.83 3.47 -5.48
N ASN A 55 5.36 2.41 -6.10
CA ASN A 55 3.94 2.23 -6.41
C ASN A 55 3.30 1.16 -5.50
N LEU A 56 1.97 1.04 -5.53
CA LEU A 56 1.28 0.04 -4.74
C LEU A 56 1.70 -1.41 -5.08
N GLY A 57 2.15 -1.68 -6.30
CA GLY A 57 2.77 -2.95 -6.67
C GLY A 57 4.02 -3.28 -5.85
N ASN A 58 4.88 -2.29 -5.60
CA ASN A 58 6.03 -2.46 -4.71
C ASN A 58 5.60 -2.71 -3.26
N VAL A 59 4.54 -2.02 -2.81
CA VAL A 59 3.97 -2.22 -1.46
C VAL A 59 3.45 -3.65 -1.28
N ILE A 60 2.73 -4.18 -2.28
CA ILE A 60 2.26 -5.57 -2.30
C ILE A 60 3.44 -6.55 -2.26
N ALA A 61 4.45 -6.33 -3.12
CA ALA A 61 5.62 -7.21 -3.20
C ALA A 61 6.37 -7.25 -1.86
N GLU A 62 6.55 -6.09 -1.21
CA GLU A 62 7.20 -6.02 0.09
C GLU A 62 6.40 -6.71 1.19
N TRP A 63 5.07 -6.57 1.20
CA TRP A 63 4.24 -7.29 2.15
C TRP A 63 4.42 -8.81 2.01
N LYS A 64 4.35 -9.34 0.78
CA LYS A 64 4.55 -10.77 0.48
C LYS A 64 5.96 -11.24 0.83
N ARG A 65 6.98 -10.40 0.65
CA ARG A 65 8.36 -10.72 1.03
C ARG A 65 8.53 -10.85 2.56
N ARG A 66 7.82 -10.04 3.34
CA ARG A 66 7.83 -10.09 4.82
C ARG A 66 7.01 -11.24 5.40
N HIS A 67 6.04 -11.73 4.64
CA HIS A 67 5.10 -12.78 5.05
C HIS A 67 5.13 -13.93 4.04
N PRO A 68 6.26 -14.66 3.93
CA PRO A 68 6.28 -15.89 3.16
C PRO A 68 5.32 -16.90 3.79
N LEU A 69 4.60 -17.64 2.94
CA LEU A 69 3.77 -18.76 3.36
C LEU A 69 4.59 -19.82 4.09
#